data_AF-A0A176FFG8-F1
#
_entry.id   AF-A0A176FFG8-F1
#
_cell.length_a   1.000
_cell.length_b   1.000
_cell.length_c   1.000
_cell.angle_alpha   90.00
_cell.angle_beta   90.00
_cell.angle_gamma   90.00
#
_symmetry.space_group_name_H-M   'P 1'
#
loop_
_entity.id
_entity.type
_entity.pdbx_description
1 polymer ?
#
loop_
_entity_poly.entity_id
_entity_poly.type
_entity_poly.pdbx_seq_one_letter_code
_entity_poly.pdbx_strand_id
1 'polypeptide(L)'
;MARLPIEARLWKEKAELDYIGPFIKAWAAFNAWFRHETQSRSDRHGLTYVRERANPVRAEILPLLRPVRNDEHGRRIPDTEEAQEFKLLVAELHSRLEAYRIEVFEDERLNQISFRSVCLNRGVNLPQTRPYNRHVYTVTKAHGQWSSEVRRDNGQVRFVLQQDNYDLQGLIEHHDFINSLSPVQQD
;
A
#
# COMPACT_ATOMS: atom_id res chain seq x y z
N MET A 1 24.45 -15.62 19.31
CA MET A 1 23.10 -15.29 18.80
C MET A 1 23.02 -13.79 18.58
N ALA A 2 22.73 -13.35 17.35
CA ALA A 2 22.62 -11.92 17.04
C ALA A 2 21.44 -11.31 17.81
N ARG A 3 21.68 -10.22 18.55
CA ARG A 3 20.62 -9.48 19.26
C ARG A 3 19.72 -8.82 18.22
N LEU A 4 18.41 -9.04 18.35
CA LEU A 4 17.40 -8.38 17.52
C LEU A 4 17.53 -6.85 17.69
N PRO A 5 17.39 -6.06 16.62
CA PRO A 5 17.26 -4.60 16.69
C PRO A 5 16.15 -4.20 17.67
N ILE A 6 16.29 -3.03 18.31
CA ILE A 6 15.38 -2.58 19.38
C ILE A 6 13.94 -2.53 18.88
N GLU A 7 13.74 -2.11 17.64
CA GLU A 7 12.46 -2.00 16.96
C GLU A 7 11.81 -3.38 16.78
N ALA A 8 12.58 -4.37 16.33
CA ALA A 8 12.11 -5.75 16.17
C ALA A 8 11.81 -6.42 17.51
N ARG A 9 12.56 -6.07 18.57
CA ARG A 9 12.31 -6.56 19.93
C ARG A 9 11.03 -5.97 20.51
N LEU A 10 10.83 -4.66 20.39
CA LEU A 10 9.62 -3.97 20.84
C LEU A 10 8.38 -4.48 20.09
N TRP A 11 8.50 -4.73 18.79
CA TRP A 11 7.42 -5.32 18.01
C TRP A 11 7.10 -6.75 18.45
N LYS A 12 8.13 -7.58 18.69
CA LYS A 12 7.97 -8.94 19.22
C LYS A 12 7.29 -8.96 20.60
N GLU A 13 7.69 -8.05 21.49
CA GLU A 13 7.16 -7.96 22.85
C GLU A 13 5.72 -7.44 22.90
N LYS A 14 5.29 -6.68 21.88
CA LYS A 14 3.93 -6.12 21.75
C LYS A 14 2.96 -6.98 20.92
N ALA A 15 3.45 -8.02 20.24
CA ALA A 15 2.61 -8.89 19.44
C ALA A 15 2.08 -10.05 20.30
N GLU A 16 0.76 -10.16 20.47
CA GLU A 16 0.12 -11.28 21.17
C GLU A 16 0.30 -12.63 20.46
N LEU A 17 0.55 -12.60 19.15
CA LEU A 17 0.80 -13.76 18.29
C LEU A 17 2.23 -13.70 17.73
N ASP A 18 2.95 -14.81 17.75
CA ASP A 18 4.30 -14.91 17.17
C ASP A 18 4.24 -14.90 15.64
N TYR A 19 4.15 -13.69 15.07
CA TYR A 19 4.25 -13.47 13.62
C TYR A 19 5.70 -13.53 13.12
N ILE A 20 6.67 -13.34 14.02
CA ILE A 20 8.10 -13.40 13.69
C ILE A 20 8.48 -14.85 13.35
N GLY A 21 8.01 -15.84 14.12
CA GLY A 21 8.32 -17.26 13.88
C GLY A 21 7.99 -17.72 12.46
N PRO A 22 6.73 -17.61 11.99
CA PRO A 22 6.34 -17.95 10.63
C PRO A 22 7.08 -17.14 9.57
N PHE A 23 7.26 -15.83 9.77
CA PHE A 23 8.05 -15.00 8.85
C PHE A 23 9.51 -15.46 8.75
N ILE A 24 10.16 -15.73 9.88
CA ILE A 24 11.54 -16.22 9.93
C ILE A 24 11.65 -17.61 9.31
N LYS A 25 10.66 -18.49 9.48
CA LYS A 25 10.62 -19.80 8.83
C LYS A 25 10.51 -19.67 7.31
N ALA A 26 9.60 -18.83 6.83
CA ALA A 26 9.44 -18.53 5.41
C ALA A 26 10.70 -17.88 4.82
N TRP A 27 11.26 -16.89 5.53
CA TRP A 27 12.50 -16.23 5.16
C TRP A 27 13.67 -17.22 5.13
N ALA A 28 13.83 -18.08 6.13
CA ALA A 28 14.90 -19.06 6.19
C ALA A 28 14.80 -20.07 5.03
N ALA A 29 13.60 -20.55 4.72
CA ALA A 29 13.35 -21.44 3.58
C ALA A 29 13.68 -20.74 2.25
N PHE A 30 13.20 -19.50 2.08
CA PHE A 30 13.50 -18.69 0.90
C PHE A 30 15.00 -18.39 0.76
N ASN A 31 15.67 -18.10 1.87
CA ASN A 31 17.09 -17.79 1.93
C ASN A 31 17.96 -19.02 1.64
N ALA A 32 17.57 -20.19 2.15
CA ALA A 32 18.20 -21.46 1.79
C ALA A 32 18.04 -21.76 0.28
N TRP A 33 16.83 -21.58 -0.25
CA TRP A 33 16.54 -21.82 -1.66
C TRP A 33 17.37 -20.94 -2.60
N PHE A 34 17.33 -19.60 -2.46
CA PHE A 34 18.05 -18.76 -3.42
C PHE A 34 19.57 -18.90 -3.29
N ARG A 35 20.10 -19.22 -2.10
CA ARG A 35 21.54 -19.49 -1.91
C ARG A 35 21.97 -20.77 -2.60
N HIS A 36 21.14 -21.80 -2.58
CA HIS A 36 21.36 -23.02 -3.34
C HIS A 36 21.39 -22.74 -4.85
N GLU A 37 20.42 -21.97 -5.35
CA GLU A 37 20.32 -21.63 -6.78
C GLU A 37 21.47 -20.74 -7.28
N THR A 38 21.89 -19.76 -6.47
CA THR A 38 22.94 -18.80 -6.86
C THR A 38 24.36 -19.27 -6.56
N GLN A 39 24.52 -20.33 -5.76
CA GLN A 39 25.80 -20.75 -5.17
C GLN A 39 26.55 -19.58 -4.49
N SER A 40 25.82 -18.57 -4.03
CA SER A 40 26.38 -17.32 -3.53
C SER A 40 25.86 -17.04 -2.12
N ARG A 41 26.76 -16.56 -1.26
CA ARG A 41 26.41 -16.10 0.10
C ARG A 41 26.03 -14.61 0.15
N SER A 42 26.08 -13.91 -0.99
CA SER A 42 25.75 -12.49 -1.07
C SER A 42 24.25 -12.29 -1.23
N ASP A 43 23.59 -11.69 -0.23
CA ASP A 43 22.16 -11.41 -0.27
C ASP A 43 21.80 -10.48 -1.46
N ARG A 44 22.66 -9.50 -1.78
CA ARG A 44 22.46 -8.62 -2.95
C ARG A 44 22.45 -9.41 -4.25
N HIS A 45 23.31 -10.42 -4.38
CA HIS A 45 23.35 -11.27 -5.56
C HIS A 45 22.12 -12.19 -5.62
N GLY A 46 21.72 -12.76 -4.49
CA GLY A 46 20.48 -13.52 -4.34
C GLY A 46 19.22 -12.75 -4.75
N LEU A 47 19.08 -11.51 -4.27
CA LEU A 47 17.96 -10.64 -4.61
C LEU A 47 17.97 -10.26 -6.10
N THR A 48 19.14 -9.96 -6.66
CA THR A 48 19.29 -9.69 -8.10
C THR A 48 18.90 -10.92 -8.94
N TYR A 49 19.32 -12.12 -8.53
CA TYR A 49 18.98 -13.37 -9.20
C TYR A 49 17.47 -13.63 -9.20
N VAL A 50 16.82 -13.50 -8.05
CA VAL A 50 15.36 -13.68 -7.94
C VAL A 50 14.60 -12.65 -8.76
N ARG A 51 15.14 -11.44 -8.91
CA ARG A 51 14.55 -10.38 -9.74
C ARG A 51 14.64 -10.69 -11.23
N GLU A 52 15.78 -11.22 -11.68
CA GLU A 52 16.11 -11.33 -13.10
C GLU A 52 15.80 -12.70 -13.71
N ARG A 53 15.61 -13.74 -12.89
CA ARG A 53 15.31 -15.09 -13.37
C ARG A 53 13.92 -15.56 -13.02
N ALA A 54 13.45 -16.57 -13.76
CA ALA A 54 12.23 -17.29 -13.44
C ALA A 54 12.34 -17.87 -12.02
N ASN A 55 11.39 -17.51 -11.18
CA ASN A 55 11.34 -17.93 -9.79
C ASN A 55 10.24 -19.01 -9.67
N PRO A 56 10.57 -20.28 -9.38
CA PRO A 56 9.60 -21.37 -9.24
C PRO A 56 8.57 -21.08 -8.14
N VAL A 57 8.97 -20.51 -7.00
CA VAL A 57 8.03 -20.13 -5.93
C VAL A 57 7.04 -19.08 -6.42
N ARG A 58 7.53 -18.08 -7.17
CA ARG A 58 6.66 -17.07 -7.80
C ARG A 58 5.76 -17.66 -8.87
N ALA A 59 6.26 -18.64 -9.63
CA ALA A 59 5.54 -19.32 -10.70
C ALA A 59 4.39 -20.17 -10.16
N GLU A 60 4.53 -20.76 -8.97
CA GLU A 60 3.46 -21.50 -8.29
C GLU A 60 2.43 -20.56 -7.65
N ILE A 61 2.86 -19.46 -7.01
CA ILE A 61 1.95 -18.56 -6.28
C ILE A 61 1.13 -17.64 -7.20
N LEU A 62 1.73 -17.11 -8.28
CA LEU A 62 1.03 -16.14 -9.15
C LEU A 62 -0.25 -16.68 -9.79
N PRO A 63 -0.31 -17.94 -10.29
CA PRO A 63 -1.54 -18.54 -10.78
C PRO A 63 -2.66 -18.58 -9.73
N LEU A 64 -2.33 -18.78 -8.45
CA LEU A 64 -3.30 -18.78 -7.36
C LEU A 64 -3.87 -17.38 -7.07
N LEU A 65 -3.14 -16.32 -7.44
CA LEU A 65 -3.54 -14.91 -7.26
C LEU A 65 -4.07 -14.26 -8.54
N ARG A 66 -4.30 -15.03 -9.61
CA ARG A 66 -4.69 -14.46 -10.90
C ARG A 66 -6.01 -13.67 -10.80
N PRO A 67 -6.13 -12.54 -11.53
CA PRO A 67 -7.39 -11.79 -11.61
C PRO A 67 -8.48 -12.63 -12.27
N VAL A 68 -9.74 -12.25 -12.04
CA VAL A 68 -10.89 -12.90 -12.67
C VAL A 68 -10.74 -12.87 -14.19
N ARG A 69 -10.89 -14.03 -14.83
CA ARG A 69 -10.82 -14.16 -16.30
C ARG A 69 -12.18 -14.55 -16.83
N ASN A 70 -12.49 -14.08 -18.04
CA ASN A 70 -13.66 -14.49 -18.79
C ASN A 70 -13.22 -15.36 -19.97
N ASP A 71 -14.07 -16.30 -20.38
CA ASP A 71 -13.91 -17.05 -21.61
C ASP A 71 -14.22 -16.17 -22.84
N GLU A 72 -14.04 -16.73 -24.05
CA GLU A 72 -14.32 -16.06 -25.33
C GLU A 72 -15.79 -15.59 -25.46
N HIS A 73 -16.69 -16.13 -24.63
CA HIS A 73 -18.11 -15.83 -24.61
C HIS A 73 -18.50 -14.91 -23.43
N GLY A 74 -17.51 -14.33 -22.74
CA GLY A 74 -17.73 -13.39 -21.63
C GLY A 74 -18.12 -14.06 -20.30
N ARG A 75 -18.10 -15.39 -20.20
CA ARG A 75 -18.43 -16.12 -18.96
C ARG A 75 -17.21 -16.24 -18.07
N ARG A 76 -17.40 -16.06 -16.77
CA ARG A 76 -16.32 -16.15 -15.79
C ARG A 76 -15.72 -17.56 -15.77
N ILE A 77 -14.41 -17.64 -15.97
CA ILE A 77 -13.64 -18.86 -15.78
C ILE A 77 -13.44 -19.05 -14.27
N PRO A 78 -13.92 -20.16 -13.68
CA PRO A 78 -13.74 -20.41 -12.26
C PRO A 78 -12.25 -20.60 -11.93
N ASP A 79 -11.86 -20.14 -10.75
CA ASP A 79 -10.56 -20.47 -10.19
C ASP A 79 -10.52 -21.94 -9.77
N THR A 80 -9.32 -22.52 -9.77
CA THR A 80 -9.10 -23.85 -9.17
C THR A 80 -9.44 -23.79 -7.68
N GLU A 81 -9.80 -24.92 -7.08
CA GLU A 81 -10.13 -25.01 -5.65
C GLU A 81 -8.99 -24.48 -4.77
N GLU A 82 -7.74 -24.87 -5.07
CA GLU A 82 -6.55 -24.37 -4.40
C GLU A 82 -6.39 -22.84 -4.50
N ALA A 83 -6.67 -22.25 -5.67
CA ALA A 83 -6.61 -20.80 -5.84
C ALA A 83 -7.73 -20.09 -5.07
N GLN A 84 -8.92 -20.69 -4.95
CA GLN A 84 -10.01 -20.17 -4.14
C GLN A 84 -9.67 -20.21 -2.65
N GLU A 85 -9.17 -21.35 -2.16
CA GLU A 85 -8.73 -21.51 -0.77
C GLU A 85 -7.61 -20.52 -0.43
N PHE A 86 -6.61 -20.41 -1.29
CA PHE A 86 -5.50 -19.48 -1.08
C PHE A 86 -5.98 -18.01 -0.99
N LYS A 87 -6.89 -17.60 -1.88
CA LYS A 87 -7.49 -16.25 -1.83
C LYS A 87 -8.32 -16.03 -0.56
N LEU A 88 -9.05 -17.04 -0.10
CA LEU A 88 -9.81 -16.98 1.16
C LEU A 88 -8.87 -16.82 2.37
N LEU A 89 -7.78 -17.59 2.42
CA LEU A 89 -6.78 -17.47 3.48
C LEU A 89 -6.11 -16.08 3.47
N VAL A 90 -5.81 -15.53 2.29
CA VAL A 90 -5.29 -14.15 2.16
C VAL A 90 -6.32 -13.12 2.62
N ALA A 91 -7.59 -13.27 2.24
CA ALA A 91 -8.67 -12.38 2.67
C ALA A 91 -8.89 -12.45 4.19
N GLU A 92 -8.85 -13.64 4.77
CA GLU A 92 -8.96 -13.86 6.21
C GLU A 92 -7.77 -13.24 6.95
N LEU A 93 -6.55 -13.46 6.45
CA LEU A 93 -5.35 -12.82 7.00
C LEU A 93 -5.50 -11.30 6.96
N HIS A 94 -5.91 -10.73 5.83
CA HIS A 94 -6.13 -9.29 5.69
C HIS A 94 -7.20 -8.80 6.68
N SER A 95 -8.31 -9.53 6.84
CA SER A 95 -9.38 -9.17 7.78
C SER A 95 -8.90 -9.20 9.22
N ARG A 96 -8.13 -10.23 9.61
CA ARG A 96 -7.57 -10.36 10.96
C ARG A 96 -6.53 -9.28 11.26
N LEU A 97 -5.67 -9.00 10.28
CA LEU A 97 -4.67 -7.96 10.35
C LEU A 97 -5.29 -6.56 10.44
N GLU A 98 -6.39 -6.31 9.72
CA GLU A 98 -7.14 -5.05 9.80
C GLU A 98 -7.88 -4.90 11.14
N ALA A 99 -8.42 -6.00 11.67
CA ALA A 99 -9.04 -6.01 12.99
C ALA A 99 -8.01 -5.79 14.12
N TYR A 100 -6.73 -6.06 13.86
CA TYR A 100 -5.65 -5.85 14.82
C TYR A 100 -5.26 -4.37 14.89
N ARG A 101 -5.71 -3.69 15.96
CA ARG A 101 -5.46 -2.26 16.16
C ARG A 101 -4.09 -2.05 16.78
N ILE A 102 -3.13 -1.56 16.00
CA ILE A 102 -1.86 -1.07 16.54
C ILE A 102 -2.04 0.40 16.88
N GLU A 103 -2.16 0.68 18.16
CA GLU A 103 -2.26 2.02 18.71
C GLU A 103 -0.86 2.56 19.02
N VAL A 104 -0.52 3.71 18.44
CA VAL A 104 0.72 4.44 18.69
C VAL A 104 0.38 5.80 19.27
N PHE A 105 0.97 6.11 20.42
CA PHE A 105 0.87 7.42 21.03
C PHE A 105 2.03 8.29 20.52
N GLU A 106 1.72 9.31 19.71
CA GLU A 106 2.67 10.32 19.24
C GLU A 106 2.04 11.71 19.37
N ASP A 107 2.80 12.69 19.87
CA ASP A 107 2.37 14.09 20.03
C ASP A 107 1.00 14.28 20.71
N GLU A 108 0.79 13.59 21.84
CA GLU A 108 -0.47 13.57 22.60
C GLU A 108 -1.71 13.08 21.81
N ARG A 109 -1.51 12.42 20.67
CA ARG A 109 -2.56 11.85 19.84
C ARG A 109 -2.41 10.34 19.73
N LEU A 110 -3.55 9.66 19.83
CA LEU A 110 -3.67 8.22 19.59
C LEU A 110 -3.80 7.99 18.09
N ASN A 111 -2.73 7.54 17.46
CA ASN A 111 -2.70 7.21 16.03
C ASN A 111 -2.88 5.70 15.85
N GLN A 112 -3.78 5.30 14.97
CA GLN A 112 -4.01 3.90 14.62
C GLN A 112 -3.28 3.57 13.31
N ILE A 113 -2.42 2.56 13.33
CA ILE A 113 -1.83 2.00 12.11
C ILE A 113 -2.75 0.89 11.59
N SER A 114 -3.21 1.02 10.35
CA SER A 114 -3.99 0.01 9.63
C SER A 114 -3.32 -0.36 8.30
N PHE A 115 -3.72 -1.48 7.67
CA PHE A 115 -3.21 -1.83 6.34
C PHE A 115 -3.78 -0.94 5.25
N ARG A 116 -4.89 -0.24 5.52
CA ARG A 116 -5.47 0.78 4.64
C ARG A 116 -4.76 2.14 4.74
N SER A 117 -4.19 2.44 5.89
CA SER A 117 -3.52 3.71 6.17
C SER A 117 -2.21 3.47 6.93
N VAL A 118 -1.12 3.31 6.18
CA VAL A 118 0.21 3.42 6.77
C VAL A 118 0.50 4.91 6.94
N CYS A 119 0.60 5.38 8.18
CA CYS A 119 1.11 6.71 8.49
C CYS A 119 2.60 6.77 8.13
N LEU A 120 2.90 6.89 6.84
CA LEU A 120 4.25 7.17 6.39
C LEU A 120 4.50 8.65 6.69
N ASN A 121 5.03 8.92 7.90
CA ASN A 121 5.64 10.19 8.25
C ASN A 121 6.92 10.39 7.42
N ARG A 122 6.78 10.50 6.10
CA ARG A 122 7.73 11.23 5.27
C ARG A 122 7.02 12.53 4.96
N GLY A 123 7.39 13.58 5.68
CA GLY A 123 6.90 14.93 5.41
C GLY A 123 6.97 15.19 3.91
N VAL A 124 5.81 15.39 3.29
CA VAL A 124 5.73 15.73 1.88
C VAL A 124 6.16 17.19 1.77
N ASN A 125 7.10 17.49 0.87
CA ASN A 125 7.45 18.89 0.59
C ASN A 125 6.25 19.57 -0.05
N LEU A 126 5.58 20.46 0.68
CA LEU A 126 4.47 21.26 0.18
C LEU A 126 4.98 22.63 -0.28
N PRO A 127 4.36 23.26 -1.30
CA PRO A 127 3.17 22.80 -2.03
C PRO A 127 3.49 21.68 -3.02
N GLN A 128 2.57 20.72 -3.17
CA GLN A 128 2.60 19.75 -4.25
C GLN A 128 1.78 20.28 -5.42
N THR A 129 2.38 20.33 -6.61
CA THR A 129 1.70 20.83 -7.82
C THR A 129 1.87 19.85 -8.96
N ARG A 130 0.77 19.57 -9.68
CA ARG A 130 0.77 18.70 -10.86
C ARG A 130 -0.04 19.34 -11.98
N PRO A 131 0.58 19.63 -13.14
CA PRO A 131 -0.16 20.03 -14.33
C PRO A 131 -0.74 18.81 -15.04
N TYR A 132 -2.00 18.88 -15.46
CA TYR A 132 -2.67 17.86 -16.26
C TYR A 132 -3.81 18.48 -17.09
N ASN A 133 -3.88 18.14 -18.38
CA ASN A 133 -4.95 18.57 -19.29
C ASN A 133 -5.31 20.07 -19.24
N ARG A 134 -4.30 20.96 -19.31
CA ARG A 134 -4.44 22.44 -19.19
C ARG A 134 -4.95 22.95 -17.84
N HIS A 135 -4.85 22.12 -16.81
CA HIS A 135 -5.16 22.46 -15.43
C HIS A 135 -3.94 22.22 -14.55
N VAL A 136 -3.86 22.98 -13.47
CA VAL A 136 -2.83 22.89 -12.44
C VAL A 136 -3.52 22.53 -11.14
N TYR A 137 -3.18 21.37 -10.61
CA TYR A 137 -3.67 20.83 -9.35
C TYR A 137 -2.63 21.15 -8.28
N THR A 138 -3.04 21.85 -7.23
CA THR A 138 -2.12 22.26 -6.16
C THR A 138 -2.70 21.88 -4.80
N VAL A 139 -1.90 21.20 -3.99
CA VAL A 139 -2.21 20.92 -2.59
C VAL A 139 -1.17 21.63 -1.72
N THR A 140 -1.64 22.45 -0.80
CA THR A 140 -0.80 23.20 0.13
C THR A 140 -1.27 22.98 1.57
N LYS A 141 -0.36 23.20 2.52
CA LYS A 141 -0.71 23.30 3.94
C LYS A 141 -0.14 24.61 4.47
N ALA A 142 -1.01 25.51 4.89
CA ALA A 142 -0.64 26.81 5.45
C ALA A 142 -1.38 27.00 6.77
N HIS A 143 -0.70 27.48 7.80
CA HIS A 143 -1.29 27.76 9.12
C HIS A 143 -2.10 26.59 9.73
N GLY A 144 -1.72 25.35 9.43
CA GLY A 144 -2.40 24.16 9.93
C GLY A 144 -3.58 23.67 9.08
N GLN A 145 -4.05 24.46 8.11
CA GLN A 145 -5.13 24.08 7.19
C GLN A 145 -4.59 23.59 5.86
N TRP A 146 -5.21 22.54 5.35
CA TRP A 146 -4.98 22.01 4.02
C TRP A 146 -5.83 22.75 3.00
N SER A 147 -5.24 23.10 1.86
CA SER A 147 -5.94 23.72 0.74
C SER A 147 -5.65 22.93 -0.53
N SER A 148 -6.71 22.43 -1.14
CA SER A 148 -6.68 21.74 -2.43
C SER A 148 -7.30 22.65 -3.48
N GLU A 149 -6.56 22.92 -4.56
CA GLU A 149 -6.96 23.87 -5.59
C GLU A 149 -6.77 23.30 -7.00
N VAL A 150 -7.73 23.57 -7.87
CA VAL A 150 -7.64 23.30 -9.31
C VAL A 150 -7.74 24.62 -10.06
N ARG A 151 -6.70 24.99 -10.79
CA ARG A 151 -6.68 26.16 -11.70
C ARG A 151 -6.58 25.70 -13.13
N ARG A 152 -7.05 26.50 -14.08
CA ARG A 152 -6.60 26.41 -15.47
C ARG A 152 -5.23 27.04 -15.64
N ASP A 153 -4.53 26.66 -16.70
CA ASP A 153 -3.25 27.29 -17.09
C ASP A 153 -3.39 28.81 -17.33
N ASN A 154 -4.59 29.29 -17.66
CA ASN A 154 -4.89 30.72 -17.79
C ASN A 154 -5.10 31.46 -16.45
N GLY A 155 -4.91 30.79 -15.32
CA GLY A 155 -5.07 31.34 -13.97
C GLY A 155 -6.50 31.32 -13.43
N GLN A 156 -7.50 30.86 -14.19
CA GLN A 156 -8.86 30.74 -13.69
C GLN A 156 -8.97 29.61 -12.66
N VAL A 157 -9.30 29.97 -11.41
CA VAL A 157 -9.59 29.01 -10.34
C VAL A 157 -10.92 28.33 -10.62
N ARG A 158 -10.93 27.00 -10.63
CA ARG A 158 -12.12 26.15 -10.85
C ARG A 158 -12.64 25.54 -9.57
N PHE A 159 -11.76 25.26 -8.63
CA PHE A 159 -12.10 24.63 -7.37
C PHE A 159 -11.07 25.01 -6.31
N VAL A 160 -11.53 25.32 -5.10
CA VAL A 160 -10.72 25.45 -3.89
C VAL A 160 -11.50 24.81 -2.76
N LEU A 161 -10.85 23.93 -2.01
CA LEU A 161 -11.39 23.36 -0.78
C LEU A 161 -10.36 23.49 0.33
N GLN A 162 -10.80 23.99 1.47
CA GLN A 162 -10.01 24.02 2.70
C GLN A 162 -10.49 22.97 3.68
N GLN A 163 -9.56 22.27 4.30
CA GLN A 163 -9.83 21.19 5.25
C GLN A 163 -8.87 21.30 6.44
N ASP A 164 -9.35 20.98 7.65
CA ASP A 164 -8.50 20.96 8.85
C ASP A 164 -7.50 19.78 8.80
N ASN A 165 -7.92 18.66 8.21
CA ASN A 165 -7.07 17.52 7.89
C ASN A 165 -7.23 17.16 6.41
N TYR A 166 -6.17 16.69 5.77
CA TYR A 166 -6.26 16.23 4.39
C TYR A 166 -7.09 14.94 4.35
N ASP A 167 -8.30 15.05 3.83
CA ASP A 167 -9.21 13.93 3.60
C ASP A 167 -9.56 13.86 2.12
N LEU A 168 -8.98 12.86 1.45
CA LEU A 168 -9.19 12.62 0.03
C LEU A 168 -10.64 12.21 -0.27
N GLN A 169 -11.26 11.41 0.60
CA GLN A 169 -12.62 10.94 0.37
C GLN A 169 -13.60 12.11 0.49
N GLY A 170 -13.47 12.91 1.56
CA GLY A 170 -14.25 14.13 1.73
C GLY A 170 -14.05 15.16 0.61
N LEU A 171 -12.88 15.17 -0.06
CA LEU A 171 -12.63 16.02 -1.22
C LEU A 171 -13.37 15.51 -2.47
N ILE A 172 -13.32 14.22 -2.75
CA ILE A 172 -13.96 13.61 -3.94
C ILE A 172 -15.50 13.65 -3.81
N GLU A 173 -16.01 13.48 -2.60
CA GLU A 173 -17.44 13.55 -2.29
C GLU A 173 -17.95 15.00 -2.17
N HIS A 174 -17.04 16.00 -2.18
CA HIS A 174 -17.44 17.39 -2.02
C HIS A 174 -18.30 17.85 -3.20
N HIS A 175 -19.45 18.45 -2.90
CA HIS A 175 -20.40 18.97 -3.89
C HIS A 175 -19.72 19.82 -4.98
N ASP A 176 -18.84 20.74 -4.57
CA ASP A 176 -18.16 21.64 -5.52
C ASP A 176 -17.08 20.94 -6.35
N PHE A 177 -16.52 19.82 -5.86
CA PHE A 177 -15.58 19.00 -6.63
C PHE A 177 -16.34 18.31 -7.77
N ILE A 178 -17.51 17.76 -7.47
CA ILE A 178 -18.37 17.07 -8.45
C ILE A 178 -18.95 18.04 -9.48
N ASN A 179 -19.38 19.23 -9.05
CA ASN A 179 -20.13 20.16 -9.91
C ASN A 179 -19.25 21.20 -10.64
N SER A 180 -18.09 21.53 -10.10
CA SER A 180 -17.21 22.55 -10.71
C SER A 180 -16.16 21.96 -11.65
N LEU A 181 -15.94 20.64 -11.57
CA LEU A 181 -14.98 19.89 -12.37
C LEU A 181 -15.73 18.88 -13.25
N SER A 182 -15.31 18.77 -14.51
CA SER A 182 -15.71 17.70 -15.42
C SER A 182 -15.11 16.35 -15.01
N PRO A 183 -15.64 15.21 -15.49
CA PRO A 183 -15.11 13.88 -15.15
C PRO A 183 -13.60 13.72 -15.40
N VAL A 184 -13.09 14.30 -16.50
CA VAL A 184 -11.66 14.27 -16.84
C VAL A 184 -10.80 15.09 -15.85
N GLN A 185 -11.42 16.02 -15.13
CA GLN A 185 -10.74 16.84 -14.13
C GLN A 185 -10.84 16.23 -12.71
N GLN A 186 -11.71 15.24 -12.52
CA GLN A 186 -11.92 14.52 -11.25
C GLN A 186 -11.01 13.28 -11.12
N ASP A 187 -10.52 12.73 -12.24
CA ASP A 187 -9.52 11.64 -12.34
C ASP A 187 -8.08 12.11 -12.03
#